data_AF-A0A323VBN6-F1
#
_entry.id   AF-A0A323VBN6-F1
#
_cell.length_a   1.000
_cell.length_b   1.000
_cell.length_c   1.000
_cell.angle_alpha   90.00
_cell.angle_beta   90.00
_cell.angle_gamma   90.00
#
_symmetry.space_group_name_H-M   'P 1'
#
loop_
_entity.id
_entity.type
_entity.pdbx_description
1 polymer ?
#
loop_
_entity_poly.entity_id
_entity_poly.type
_entity_poly.pdbx_seq_one_letter_code
_entity_poly.pdbx_strand_id
1 'polypeptide(L)'
;MGLFRGKRPPADRRYRWPAGARPPTEFVGVAPGSAGFPHEFDTADGVPVRLHDMAFLGMEHQVRPPTLRLRFRYDDPTWTPSEAEGTPVAVLEFTGVLIRQWEDEHDLYELPEDVRAQVRSFDWYEPTSTFSLLTTGTRLLFSASRLAVRLEAPPAG
;
A
#
# COMPACT_ATOMS: atom_id res chain seq x y z
N MET A 1 6.73 22.82 -14.01
CA MET A 1 6.80 21.36 -14.16
C MET A 1 7.63 20.80 -13.02
N GLY A 2 7.00 20.25 -11.98
CA GLY A 2 7.71 19.78 -10.79
C GLY A 2 8.14 18.32 -10.96
N LEU A 3 9.45 18.06 -10.84
CA LEU A 3 10.00 16.72 -10.74
C LEU A 3 9.49 16.07 -9.44
N PHE A 4 8.76 14.95 -9.55
CA PHE A 4 8.45 14.07 -8.44
C PHE A 4 9.75 13.47 -7.89
N ARG A 5 10.35 14.13 -6.90
CA ARG A 5 11.50 13.59 -6.17
C ARG A 5 10.96 12.62 -5.12
N GLY A 6 11.31 11.35 -5.24
CA GLY A 6 11.11 10.35 -4.19
C GLY A 6 11.52 10.92 -2.83
N LYS A 7 10.67 10.73 -1.82
CA LYS A 7 10.97 11.20 -0.46
C LYS A 7 12.24 10.49 0.02
N ARG A 8 13.15 11.22 0.66
CA ARG A 8 14.31 10.58 1.30
C ARG A 8 13.81 9.69 2.45
N PRO A 9 14.40 8.50 2.66
CA PRO A 9 14.05 7.66 3.80
C PRO A 9 14.31 8.43 5.12
N PRO A 10 13.51 8.19 6.16
CA PRO A 10 13.70 8.85 7.45
C PRO A 10 15.11 8.54 7.99
N ALA A 11 15.82 9.61 8.35
CA ALA A 11 17.17 9.54 8.92
C ALA A 11 17.08 9.21 10.42
N ASP A 12 16.73 7.98 10.76
CA ASP A 12 16.96 7.52 12.14
C ASP A 12 17.55 6.11 12.18
N ARG A 13 18.62 6.01 12.98
CA ARG A 13 19.48 4.85 13.30
C ARG A 13 20.05 4.04 12.11
N ARG A 14 21.20 4.52 11.62
CA ARG A 14 22.37 3.76 11.09
C ARG A 14 22.10 2.33 10.57
N TYR A 15 21.17 2.15 9.65
CA TYR A 15 21.10 0.90 8.88
C TYR A 15 22.02 1.03 7.67
N ARG A 16 23.09 0.23 7.65
CA ARG A 16 23.99 0.09 6.51
C ARG A 16 23.34 -0.89 5.53
N TRP A 17 22.85 -0.40 4.40
CA TRP A 17 22.23 -1.25 3.37
C TRP A 17 23.28 -2.15 2.71
N PRO A 18 23.01 -3.46 2.52
CA PRO A 18 23.86 -4.32 1.69
C PRO A 18 23.78 -3.84 0.23
N ALA A 19 24.95 -3.71 -0.41
CA ALA A 19 25.08 -3.27 -1.80
C ALA A 19 24.52 -4.35 -2.74
N GLY A 20 23.51 -3.97 -3.52
CA GLY A 20 22.88 -4.80 -4.53
C GLY A 20 21.57 -4.16 -4.96
N ALA A 21 21.58 -3.42 -6.06
CA ALA A 21 20.37 -2.85 -6.63
C ALA A 21 19.41 -3.98 -6.98
N ARG A 22 18.33 -4.14 -6.19
CA ARG A 22 17.19 -4.96 -6.63
C ARG A 22 16.57 -4.27 -7.85
N PRO A 23 16.10 -5.03 -8.85
CA PRO A 23 15.33 -4.44 -9.94
C PRO A 23 14.11 -3.70 -9.36
N PRO A 24 13.64 -2.64 -10.03
CA PRO A 24 12.42 -1.95 -9.63
C PRO A 24 11.27 -2.94 -9.54
N THR A 25 10.36 -2.75 -8.58
CA THR A 25 9.12 -3.54 -8.47
C THR A 25 8.38 -3.49 -9.82
N GLU A 26 8.07 -4.67 -10.37
CA GLU A 26 7.25 -4.78 -11.58
C GLU A 26 5.80 -4.45 -11.27
N PHE A 27 5.18 -3.59 -12.07
CA PHE A 27 3.76 -3.25 -11.95
C PHE A 27 2.98 -3.97 -13.04
N VAL A 28 2.03 -4.82 -12.64
CA VAL A 28 1.20 -5.56 -13.59
C VAL A 28 -0.26 -5.24 -13.35
N GLY A 29 -0.93 -4.77 -14.40
CA GLY A 29 -2.35 -4.40 -14.36
C GLY A 29 -2.62 -2.94 -13.97
N VAL A 30 -1.58 -2.08 -13.91
CA VAL A 30 -1.74 -0.64 -13.69
C VAL A 30 -0.73 0.17 -14.49
N ALA A 31 -1.14 1.33 -15.00
CA ALA A 31 -0.22 2.42 -15.27
C ALA A 31 -0.06 3.23 -13.96
N PRO A 32 1.16 3.64 -13.56
CA PRO A 32 1.30 4.59 -12.47
C PRO A 32 0.49 5.84 -12.82
N GLY A 33 -0.47 6.20 -11.96
CA GLY A 33 -1.25 7.41 -12.14
C GLY A 33 -0.31 8.60 -12.24
N SER A 34 -0.64 9.56 -13.09
CA SER A 34 0.25 10.66 -13.52
C SER A 34 0.89 11.53 -12.40
N ALA A 35 0.58 11.33 -11.11
CA ALA A 35 1.01 12.25 -10.05
C ALA A 35 1.32 11.70 -8.63
N GLY A 36 1.13 10.42 -8.27
CA GLY A 36 0.93 10.10 -6.83
C GLY A 36 1.42 8.79 -6.23
N PHE A 37 2.23 7.98 -6.92
CA PHE A 37 2.62 6.64 -6.43
C PHE A 37 3.14 6.64 -4.96
N PRO A 38 2.70 5.71 -4.09
CA PRO A 38 1.81 4.56 -4.32
C PRO A 38 0.30 4.85 -4.10
N HIS A 39 -0.12 6.11 -4.00
CA HIS A 39 -1.48 6.48 -3.57
C HIS A 39 -2.49 6.57 -4.71
N GLU A 40 -2.01 6.67 -5.95
CA GLU A 40 -2.84 6.87 -7.13
C GLU A 40 -2.36 5.97 -8.28
N PHE A 41 -3.29 5.21 -8.85
CA PHE A 41 -3.05 4.28 -9.96
C PHE A 41 -4.32 4.09 -10.78
N ASP A 42 -4.16 3.73 -12.05
CA ASP A 42 -5.26 3.35 -12.92
C ASP A 42 -5.28 1.83 -13.04
N THR A 43 -6.43 1.20 -12.85
CA THR A 43 -6.61 -0.24 -13.12
C THR A 43 -6.37 -0.56 -14.61
N ALA A 44 -6.26 -1.84 -14.96
CA ALA A 44 -6.11 -2.27 -16.36
C ALA A 44 -7.24 -1.78 -17.27
N ASP A 45 -8.44 -1.58 -16.70
CA ASP A 45 -9.62 -1.07 -17.40
C ASP A 45 -9.70 0.47 -17.40
N GLY A 46 -8.66 1.16 -16.89
CA GLY A 46 -8.56 2.62 -16.89
C GLY A 46 -9.32 3.32 -15.75
N VAL A 47 -9.83 2.56 -14.77
CA VAL A 47 -10.52 3.15 -13.59
C VAL A 47 -9.46 3.73 -12.63
N PRO A 48 -9.53 5.03 -12.30
CA PRO A 48 -8.62 5.63 -11.34
C PRO A 48 -8.95 5.17 -9.92
N VAL A 49 -7.92 4.85 -9.16
CA VAL A 49 -8.03 4.47 -7.75
C VAL A 49 -7.14 5.40 -6.94
N ARG A 50 -7.76 6.00 -5.91
CA ARG A 50 -7.14 6.99 -5.02
C ARG A 50 -7.24 6.48 -3.60
N LEU A 51 -6.13 5.96 -3.07
CA LEU A 51 -6.12 5.38 -1.73
C LEU A 51 -6.43 6.39 -0.62
N HIS A 52 -6.26 7.69 -0.86
CA HIS A 52 -6.61 8.74 0.11
C HIS A 52 -8.12 8.92 0.28
N ASP A 53 -8.92 8.44 -0.67
CA ASP A 53 -10.38 8.47 -0.65
C ASP A 53 -10.99 7.18 -0.07
N MET A 54 -10.15 6.28 0.48
CA MET A 54 -10.56 4.93 0.88
C MET A 54 -10.16 4.61 2.33
N ALA A 55 -11.01 3.87 3.03
CA ALA A 55 -10.70 3.31 4.34
C ALA A 55 -9.87 2.03 4.22
N PHE A 56 -8.82 1.90 5.03
CA PHE A 56 -8.03 0.68 5.11
C PHE A 56 -8.79 -0.41 5.87
N LEU A 57 -8.96 -1.58 5.24
CA LEU A 57 -9.65 -2.72 5.82
C LEU A 57 -8.71 -3.70 6.53
N GLY A 58 -7.42 -3.69 6.17
CA GLY A 58 -6.44 -4.59 6.75
C GLY A 58 -5.45 -5.16 5.75
N MET A 59 -4.62 -6.07 6.26
CA MET A 59 -3.57 -6.74 5.51
C MET A 59 -3.52 -8.24 5.76
N GLU A 60 -3.12 -8.99 4.74
CA GLU A 60 -2.84 -10.42 4.82
C GLU A 60 -1.42 -10.70 4.36
N HIS A 61 -0.61 -11.34 5.19
CA HIS A 61 0.75 -11.76 4.84
C HIS A 61 0.84 -13.29 4.80
N GLN A 62 1.31 -13.82 3.68
CA GLN A 62 1.57 -15.25 3.49
C GLN A 62 3.06 -15.46 3.25
N VAL A 63 3.66 -16.43 3.95
CA VAL A 63 5.11 -16.68 3.87
C VAL A 63 5.49 -17.51 2.64
N ARG A 64 4.59 -18.39 2.16
CA ARG A 64 4.84 -19.30 1.03
C ARG A 64 3.59 -19.46 0.14
N PRO A 65 3.59 -18.95 -1.10
CA PRO A 65 4.58 -18.01 -1.64
C PRO A 65 4.57 -16.68 -0.84
N PRO A 66 5.68 -15.93 -0.81
CA PRO A 66 5.77 -14.68 -0.07
C PRO A 66 4.90 -13.60 -0.71
N THR A 67 3.74 -13.34 -0.12
CA THR A 67 2.76 -12.36 -0.60
C THR A 67 2.26 -11.47 0.55
N LEU A 68 1.92 -10.23 0.21
CA LEU A 68 1.26 -9.28 1.10
C LEU A 68 0.09 -8.67 0.35
N ARG A 69 -1.11 -8.75 0.92
CA ARG A 69 -2.29 -8.08 0.37
C ARG A 69 -2.70 -6.96 1.29
N LEU A 70 -2.95 -5.79 0.72
CA LEU A 70 -3.56 -4.66 1.42
C LEU A 70 -4.94 -4.41 0.81
N ARG A 71 -5.95 -4.17 1.66
CA ARG A 71 -7.32 -3.87 1.20
C ARG A 71 -7.76 -2.50 1.65
N PHE A 72 -8.35 -1.76 0.72
CA PHE A 72 -8.91 -0.44 0.93
C PHE A 72 -10.33 -0.42 0.38
N ARG A 73 -11.27 0.27 1.03
CA ARG A 73 -12.67 0.35 0.60
C ARG A 73 -13.12 1.78 0.51
N TYR A 74 -13.81 2.12 -0.58
CA TYR A 74 -14.62 3.33 -0.63
C TYR A 74 -15.79 3.20 0.36
N ASP A 75 -15.77 3.98 1.44
CA ASP A 75 -16.78 3.97 2.50
C ASP A 75 -17.71 5.20 2.46
N ASP A 76 -17.34 6.23 1.71
CA ASP A 76 -18.19 7.39 1.40
C ASP A 76 -18.54 7.40 -0.11
N PRO A 77 -19.84 7.26 -0.46
CA PRO A 77 -20.33 7.29 -1.84
C PRO A 77 -19.93 8.55 -2.63
N THR A 78 -19.70 9.67 -1.96
CA THR A 78 -19.31 10.95 -2.58
C THR A 78 -17.93 10.87 -3.25
N TRP A 79 -17.06 9.98 -2.75
CA TRP A 79 -15.71 9.76 -3.27
C TRP A 79 -15.59 8.47 -4.07
N THR A 80 -16.68 7.69 -4.18
CA THR A 80 -16.70 6.44 -4.94
C THR A 80 -16.89 6.75 -6.42
N PRO A 81 -15.93 6.42 -7.31
CA PRO A 81 -16.17 6.50 -8.74
C PRO A 81 -17.33 5.59 -9.14
N SER A 82 -18.15 6.00 -10.11
CA SER A 82 -19.30 5.20 -10.58
C SER A 82 -18.89 3.80 -11.06
N GLU A 83 -17.70 3.68 -11.63
CA GLU A 83 -17.10 2.44 -12.11
C GLU A 83 -16.70 1.50 -10.97
N ALA A 84 -16.49 2.04 -9.76
CA ALA A 84 -16.12 1.31 -8.55
C ALA A 84 -17.32 0.98 -7.66
N GLU A 85 -18.53 1.49 -7.92
CA GLU A 85 -19.72 1.24 -7.09
C GLU A 85 -20.03 -0.26 -6.92
N GLY A 86 -19.85 -1.05 -7.99
CA GLY A 86 -20.03 -2.52 -7.96
C GLY A 86 -18.85 -3.29 -7.36
N THR A 87 -17.68 -2.66 -7.25
CA THR A 87 -16.42 -3.25 -6.75
C THR A 87 -15.62 -2.25 -5.90
N PRO A 88 -16.17 -1.79 -4.76
CA PRO A 88 -15.63 -0.65 -4.00
C PRO A 88 -14.35 -0.97 -3.23
N VAL A 89 -13.83 -2.20 -3.33
CA VAL A 89 -12.64 -2.65 -2.58
C VAL A 89 -11.43 -2.71 -3.51
N ALA A 90 -10.43 -1.85 -3.29
CA ALA A 90 -9.14 -1.95 -3.93
C ALA A 90 -8.26 -2.95 -3.17
N VAL A 91 -7.72 -3.92 -3.92
CA VAL A 91 -6.78 -4.93 -3.41
C VAL A 91 -5.44 -4.71 -4.07
N LEU A 92 -4.44 -4.39 -3.25
CA LEU A 92 -3.04 -4.28 -3.65
C LEU A 92 -2.35 -5.59 -3.26
N GLU A 93 -2.04 -6.41 -4.25
CA GLU A 93 -1.33 -7.69 -4.07
C GLU A 93 0.15 -7.53 -4.42
N PHE A 94 0.98 -7.62 -3.39
CA PHE A 94 2.43 -7.65 -3.51
C PHE A 94 2.93 -9.09 -3.53
N THR A 95 3.83 -9.40 -4.45
CA THR A 95 4.47 -10.72 -4.57
C THR A 95 5.99 -10.60 -4.50
N GLY A 96 6.65 -11.70 -4.08
CA GLY A 96 8.10 -11.68 -3.80
C GLY A 96 8.44 -10.79 -2.61
N VAL A 97 7.54 -10.77 -1.62
CA VAL A 97 7.62 -9.85 -0.47
C VAL A 97 8.78 -10.22 0.44
N LEU A 98 9.53 -9.21 0.88
CA LEU A 98 10.51 -9.31 1.94
C LEU A 98 10.22 -8.23 2.98
N ILE A 99 9.69 -8.67 4.13
CA ILE A 99 9.48 -7.83 5.30
C ILE A 99 10.85 -7.47 5.90
N ARG A 100 11.08 -6.18 6.10
CA ARG A 100 12.29 -5.61 6.70
C ARG A 100 12.07 -5.22 8.16
N GLN A 101 10.88 -4.71 8.44
CA GLN A 101 10.46 -4.27 9.76
C GLN A 101 8.96 -4.50 9.86
N TRP A 102 8.53 -5.08 10.97
CA TRP A 102 7.13 -5.21 11.35
C TRP A 102 7.08 -4.97 12.85
N GLU A 103 6.49 -3.84 13.22
CA GLU A 103 6.33 -3.43 14.61
C GLU A 103 4.87 -3.08 14.82
N ASP A 104 4.24 -3.71 15.81
CA ASP A 104 2.93 -3.28 16.29
C ASP A 104 3.16 -2.37 17.50
N GLU A 105 2.40 -1.28 17.60
CA GLU A 105 2.45 -0.41 18.78
C GLU A 105 1.78 -1.13 19.96
N HIS A 106 2.59 -1.52 20.94
CA HIS A 106 2.17 -2.37 22.06
C HIS A 106 1.22 -1.68 23.06
N ASP A 107 1.07 -0.36 23.02
CA ASP A 107 0.24 0.39 23.97
C ASP A 107 -1.18 0.69 23.46
N LEU A 108 -1.62 0.05 22.37
CA LEU A 108 -2.90 0.32 21.71
C LEU A 108 -4.01 -0.68 22.01
N TYR A 109 -3.84 -1.51 23.05
CA TYR A 109 -4.87 -2.46 23.49
C TYR A 109 -6.21 -1.79 23.80
N GLU A 110 -6.20 -0.49 24.14
CA GLU A 110 -7.40 0.28 24.47
C GLU A 110 -8.04 0.97 23.24
N LEU A 111 -7.38 1.00 22.08
CA LEU A 111 -7.94 1.64 20.89
C LEU A 111 -8.88 0.70 20.12
N PRO A 112 -10.04 1.19 19.67
CA PRO A 112 -10.90 0.48 18.73
C PRO A 112 -10.13 0.04 17.46
N GLU A 113 -10.54 -1.08 16.86
CA GLU A 113 -9.86 -1.67 15.70
C GLU A 113 -9.84 -0.73 14.49
N ASP A 114 -10.93 -0.01 14.25
CA ASP A 114 -11.07 1.03 13.22
C ASP A 114 -10.07 2.18 13.42
N VAL A 115 -9.78 2.55 14.67
CA VAL A 115 -8.77 3.57 14.99
C VAL A 115 -7.35 3.02 14.75
N ARG A 116 -7.08 1.76 15.13
CA ARG A 116 -5.78 1.12 14.90
C ARG A 116 -5.48 0.95 13.40
N ALA A 117 -6.50 0.67 12.60
CA ALA A 117 -6.39 0.51 11.15
C ALA A 117 -6.21 1.83 10.39
N GLN A 118 -6.37 2.99 11.04
CA GLN A 118 -6.23 4.28 10.38
C GLN A 118 -4.83 4.46 9.79
N VAL A 119 -4.75 4.60 8.47
CA VAL A 119 -3.49 4.83 7.76
C VAL A 119 -3.01 6.25 8.00
N ARG A 120 -1.80 6.39 8.54
CA ARG A 120 -1.10 7.67 8.72
C ARG A 120 -0.24 8.01 7.51
N SER A 121 0.43 7.01 6.93
CA SER A 121 1.14 7.16 5.67
C SER A 121 1.32 5.83 4.94
N PHE A 122 1.38 5.91 3.61
CA PHE A 122 1.79 4.78 2.77
C PHE A 122 2.81 5.25 1.73
N ASP A 123 4.10 5.15 2.06
CA ASP A 123 5.17 5.73 1.25
C ASP A 123 5.92 4.68 0.42
N TRP A 124 6.52 5.14 -0.68
CA TRP A 124 7.46 4.36 -1.49
C TRP A 124 8.78 5.11 -1.64
N TYR A 125 9.88 4.36 -1.54
CA TYR A 125 11.23 4.90 -1.55
C TYR A 125 12.08 4.31 -2.68
N GLU A 126 12.40 5.16 -3.66
CA GLU A 126 13.44 4.91 -4.64
C GLU A 126 14.84 5.24 -4.08
N PRO A 127 15.90 4.53 -4.53
CA PRO A 127 15.91 3.44 -5.53
C PRO A 127 15.63 2.05 -4.92
N THR A 128 15.31 1.97 -3.63
CA THR A 128 15.30 0.69 -2.90
C THR A 128 14.09 -0.19 -3.16
N SER A 129 13.07 0.32 -3.87
CA SER A 129 11.77 -0.35 -4.04
C SER A 129 11.16 -0.80 -2.71
N THR A 130 11.27 0.08 -1.72
CA THR A 130 10.78 -0.17 -0.36
C THR A 130 9.46 0.57 -0.15
N PHE A 131 8.50 -0.13 0.44
CA PHE A 131 7.21 0.38 0.86
C PHE A 131 7.19 0.53 2.38
N SER A 132 6.61 1.62 2.87
CA SER A 132 6.34 1.84 4.29
C SER A 132 4.86 2.08 4.48
N LEU A 133 4.17 1.14 5.11
CA LEU A 133 2.81 1.30 5.59
C LEU A 133 2.86 1.65 7.08
N LEU A 134 2.38 2.84 7.41
CA LEU A 134 2.21 3.29 8.79
C LEU A 134 0.72 3.46 9.04
N THR A 135 0.16 2.59 9.88
CA THR A 135 -1.14 2.81 10.50
C THR A 135 -0.93 3.39 11.90
N THR A 136 -2.00 3.74 12.61
CA THR A 136 -1.91 4.01 14.04
C THR A 136 -1.41 2.77 14.78
N GLY A 137 -1.82 1.57 14.37
CA GLY A 137 -1.51 0.29 15.01
C GLY A 137 -0.15 -0.32 14.70
N THR A 138 0.35 -0.10 13.49
CA THR A 138 1.39 -0.94 12.90
C THR A 138 2.30 -0.12 12.00
N ARG A 139 3.60 -0.37 12.13
CA ARG A 139 4.64 0.06 11.19
C ARG A 139 5.18 -1.15 10.42
N LEU A 140 4.95 -1.15 9.12
CA LEU A 140 5.41 -2.19 8.21
C LEU A 140 6.35 -1.59 7.16
N LEU A 141 7.58 -2.09 7.11
CA LEU A 141 8.56 -1.77 6.06
C LEU A 141 8.86 -3.03 5.27
N PHE A 142 8.64 -3.00 3.96
CA PHE A 142 8.83 -4.18 3.11
C PHE A 142 9.29 -3.81 1.70
N SER A 143 9.74 -4.81 0.96
CA SER A 143 10.01 -4.69 -0.48
C SER A 143 9.27 -5.80 -1.20
N ALA A 144 8.93 -5.59 -2.46
CA ALA A 144 8.24 -6.58 -3.29
C ALA A 144 8.85 -6.60 -4.69
N SER A 145 8.85 -7.76 -5.35
CA SER A 145 9.26 -7.85 -6.75
C SER A 145 8.16 -7.41 -7.69
N ARG A 146 6.89 -7.54 -7.29
CA ARG A 146 5.75 -7.14 -8.11
C ARG A 146 4.58 -6.63 -7.28
N LEU A 147 3.85 -5.65 -7.82
CA LEU A 147 2.56 -5.16 -7.34
C LEU A 147 1.50 -5.34 -8.43
N ALA A 148 0.38 -5.97 -8.07
CA ALA A 148 -0.84 -6.00 -8.85
C ALA A 148 -1.97 -5.29 -8.10
N VAL A 149 -2.81 -4.55 -8.80
CA VAL A 149 -3.97 -3.86 -8.23
C VAL A 149 -5.22 -4.31 -8.95
N ARG A 150 -6.29 -4.56 -8.19
CA ARG A 150 -7.63 -4.86 -8.71
C ARG A 150 -8.71 -4.28 -7.83
N LEU A 151 -9.90 -4.09 -8.41
CA LEU A 151 -11.13 -3.76 -7.69
C LEU A 151 -11.95 -5.04 -7.49
N GLU A 152 -12.49 -5.23 -6.29
CA GLU A 152 -13.30 -6.38 -5.88
C GLU A 152 -14.63 -5.94 -5.27
N ALA A 153 -15.65 -6.79 -5.38
CA ALA A 153 -16.88 -6.66 -4.61
C ALA A 153 -16.56 -6.80 -3.10
N PRO A 154 -17.34 -6.17 -2.20
CA PRO A 154 -17.16 -6.39 -0.79
C PRO A 154 -17.34 -7.89 -0.47
N PRO A 155 -16.61 -8.43 0.53
CA PRO A 155 -16.84 -9.80 0.96
C PRO A 155 -18.32 -9.98 1.33
N ALA A 156 -18.93 -11.08 0.86
CA ALA A 156 -20.28 -11.44 1.26
C ALA A 156 -20.31 -11.61 2.79
N GLY A 157 -21.17 -10.83 3.46
CA GLY A 157 -21.36 -10.90 4.91
C GLY A 157 -22.04 -12.17 5.37
#